data_AF-A0A820RK09-F1
#
_entry.id   AF-A0A820RK09-F1
#
_cell.length_a   1.000
_cell.length_b   1.000
_cell.length_c   1.000
_cell.angle_alpha   90.00
_cell.angle_beta   90.00
_cell.angle_gamma   90.00
#
_symmetry.space_group_name_H-M   'P 1'
#
loop_
_entity.id
_entity.type
_entity.pdbx_description
1 polymer ?
#
loop_
_entity_poly.entity_id
_entity_poly.type
_entity_poly.pdbx_seq_one_letter_code
_entity_poly.pdbx_strand_id
1 'polypeptide(L)'
;MKYIYTNQHIQYNLESTQISRNLNYPLWHLQDVLLPLFEKDYTYDSLRETIQSANHIWCAYENGKCIGCALITDIGSYGGLYVILFGVKKSAQGRGIGKRLLEDIIRWSRKHG
;
A
#
# COMPACT_ATOMS: atom_id res chain seq x y z
N MET A 1 -24.65 -10.26 38.79
CA MET A 1 -24.53 -10.43 37.32
C MET A 1 -23.20 -9.82 36.87
N LYS A 2 -22.21 -10.65 36.50
CA LYS A 2 -20.93 -10.18 35.94
C LYS A 2 -21.05 -10.23 34.42
N TYR A 3 -20.92 -9.07 33.78
CA TYR A 3 -20.82 -8.98 32.33
C TYR A 3 -19.43 -9.46 31.90
N ILE A 4 -19.37 -10.60 31.22
CA ILE A 4 -18.16 -11.09 30.57
C ILE A 4 -18.15 -10.48 29.17
N TYR A 5 -17.34 -9.44 28.97
CA TYR A 5 -16.99 -8.96 27.64
C TYR A 5 -16.05 -9.97 26.99
N THR A 6 -16.58 -10.78 26.07
CA THR A 6 -15.77 -11.64 25.21
C THR A 6 -15.21 -10.77 24.08
N ASN A 7 -13.96 -10.31 24.25
CA ASN A 7 -13.15 -9.79 23.16
C ASN A 7 -12.85 -10.95 22.20
N GLN A 8 -13.67 -11.10 21.16
CA GLN A 8 -13.34 -11.93 20.02
C GLN A 8 -12.16 -11.28 19.29
N HIS A 9 -10.95 -11.70 19.63
CA HIS A 9 -9.77 -11.48 18.81
C HIS A 9 -10.01 -12.20 17.48
N ILE A 10 -10.51 -11.48 16.48
CA ILE A 10 -10.42 -11.89 15.08
C ILE A 10 -8.92 -12.01 14.78
N GLN A 11 -8.40 -13.24 14.79
CA GLN A 11 -7.08 -13.54 14.26
C GLN A 11 -7.12 -13.26 12.76
N TYR A 12 -6.76 -12.05 12.37
CA TYR A 12 -6.53 -11.72 10.97
C TYR A 12 -5.31 -12.53 10.51
N ASN A 13 -5.57 -13.50 9.64
CA ASN A 13 -4.57 -14.43 9.18
C ASN A 13 -3.57 -13.68 8.27
N LEU A 14 -2.43 -13.28 8.81
CA LEU A 14 -1.36 -12.57 8.08
C LEU A 14 -0.90 -13.31 6.81
N GLU A 15 -1.12 -14.63 6.76
CA GLU A 15 -0.80 -15.51 5.64
C GLU A 15 -1.64 -15.23 4.38
N SER A 16 -2.81 -14.58 4.48
CA SER A 16 -3.66 -14.31 3.33
C SER A 16 -3.26 -13.07 2.54
N THR A 17 -2.44 -12.18 3.12
CA THR A 17 -2.04 -10.95 2.46
C THR A 17 -0.88 -11.21 1.49
N GLN A 18 -1.13 -10.98 0.21
CA GLN A 18 -0.14 -11.08 -0.86
C GLN A 18 0.41 -9.70 -1.20
N ILE A 19 1.73 -9.56 -1.32
CA ILE A 19 2.39 -8.34 -1.77
C ILE A 19 3.04 -8.61 -3.10
N SER A 20 2.86 -7.70 -4.05
CA SER A 20 3.50 -7.79 -5.36
C SER A 20 3.92 -6.40 -5.86
N ARG A 21 4.88 -6.40 -6.77
CA ARG A 21 5.30 -5.23 -7.57
C ARG A 21 4.76 -5.39 -8.99
N ASN A 22 4.09 -4.37 -9.53
CA ASN A 22 3.65 -4.34 -10.92
C ASN A 22 3.40 -2.88 -11.36
N LEU A 23 3.81 -2.48 -12.56
CA LEU A 23 3.53 -1.15 -13.10
C LEU A 23 2.13 -1.03 -13.71
N ASN A 24 1.54 -2.17 -14.08
CA ASN A 24 0.27 -2.23 -14.81
C ASN A 24 -0.90 -2.60 -13.90
N TYR A 25 -0.87 -2.18 -12.63
CA TYR A 25 -2.05 -2.34 -11.78
C TYR A 25 -3.22 -1.54 -12.39
N PRO A 26 -4.46 -2.07 -12.32
CA PRO A 26 -5.62 -1.30 -12.72
C PRO A 26 -5.68 0.00 -11.92
N LEU A 27 -5.80 1.14 -12.60
CA LEU A 27 -5.81 2.47 -11.97
C LEU A 27 -6.84 2.55 -10.83
N TRP A 28 -8.00 1.92 -11.01
CA TRP A 28 -9.07 1.91 -10.01
C TRP A 28 -8.70 1.16 -8.72
N HIS A 29 -7.81 0.14 -8.75
CA HIS A 29 -7.29 -0.49 -7.53
C HIS A 29 -6.52 0.52 -6.67
N LEU A 30 -5.67 1.30 -7.34
CA LEU A 30 -4.80 2.28 -6.69
C LEU A 30 -5.62 3.45 -6.15
N GLN A 31 -6.59 3.94 -6.91
CA GLN A 31 -7.49 5.01 -6.48
C GLN A 31 -8.40 4.59 -5.32
N ASP A 32 -8.94 3.37 -5.34
CA ASP A 32 -9.78 2.82 -4.25
C ASP A 32 -9.03 2.75 -2.91
N VAL A 33 -7.69 2.61 -2.93
CA VAL A 33 -6.85 2.67 -1.74
C VAL A 33 -6.43 4.10 -1.41
N LEU A 34 -5.89 4.84 -2.37
CA LEU A 34 -5.17 6.09 -2.13
C LEU A 34 -6.11 7.30 -2.03
N LEU A 35 -7.16 7.38 -2.84
CA LEU A 35 -8.04 8.55 -2.85
C LEU A 35 -8.67 8.79 -1.47
N PRO A 36 -9.28 7.81 -0.78
CA PRO A 36 -9.85 8.05 0.55
C PRO A 36 -8.81 8.39 1.63
N LEU A 37 -7.53 8.12 1.40
CA LEU A 37 -6.45 8.42 2.33
C LEU A 37 -5.87 9.83 2.11
N PHE A 38 -5.94 10.33 0.88
CA PHE A 38 -5.27 11.55 0.43
C PHE A 38 -6.22 12.58 -0.23
N GLU A 39 -7.54 12.38 -0.15
CA GLU A 39 -8.57 13.25 -0.75
C GLU A 39 -8.51 14.72 -0.30
N LYS A 40 -7.86 15.00 0.84
CA LYS A 40 -7.64 16.37 1.31
C LYS A 40 -6.53 17.10 0.56
N ASP A 41 -5.58 16.34 0.03
CA ASP A 41 -4.36 16.85 -0.60
C ASP A 41 -4.37 16.62 -2.13
N TYR A 42 -5.21 15.70 -2.62
CA TYR A 42 -5.30 15.31 -4.02
C TYR A 42 -6.74 15.33 -4.53
N THR A 43 -6.92 15.90 -5.72
CA THR A 43 -8.12 15.66 -6.53
C THR A 43 -8.02 14.29 -7.20
N TYR A 44 -9.12 13.82 -7.79
CA TYR A 44 -9.11 12.60 -8.57
C TYR A 44 -8.07 12.65 -9.72
N ASP A 45 -7.99 13.77 -10.42
CA ASP A 45 -7.09 13.95 -11.56
C ASP A 45 -5.63 14.09 -11.11
N SER A 46 -5.34 14.88 -10.06
CA SER A 46 -3.97 15.00 -9.58
C SER A 46 -3.45 13.69 -8.97
N LEU A 47 -4.31 12.90 -8.32
CA LEU A 47 -3.96 11.56 -7.88
C LEU A 47 -3.68 10.62 -9.05
N ARG A 48 -4.50 10.69 -10.11
CA ARG A 48 -4.29 9.88 -11.32
C ARG A 48 -2.93 10.20 -11.96
N GLU A 49 -2.60 11.48 -12.12
CA GLU A 49 -1.30 11.90 -12.66
C GLU A 49 -0.14 11.41 -11.77
N THR A 50 -0.31 11.51 -10.44
CA THR A 50 0.66 11.01 -9.46
C THR A 50 0.87 9.49 -9.55
N ILE A 51 -0.20 8.73 -9.78
CA ILE A 51 -0.11 7.29 -10.03
C ILE A 51 0.66 7.01 -11.32
N GLN A 52 0.38 7.76 -12.39
CA GLN A 52 0.99 7.57 -13.69
C GLN A 52 2.48 7.97 -13.74
N SER A 53 2.93 8.84 -12.82
CA SER A 53 4.34 9.24 -12.73
C SER A 53 5.22 8.27 -11.92
N ALA A 54 4.62 7.30 -11.22
CA ALA A 54 5.38 6.33 -10.43
C ALA A 54 6.19 5.37 -11.32
N ASN A 55 7.48 5.21 -11.01
CA ASN A 55 8.34 4.24 -11.70
C ASN A 55 8.19 2.83 -11.14
N HIS A 56 7.71 2.71 -9.89
CA HIS A 56 7.49 1.44 -9.22
C HIS A 56 6.23 1.50 -8.35
N ILE A 57 5.45 0.42 -8.38
CA ILE A 57 4.22 0.33 -7.61
C ILE A 57 4.18 -1.02 -6.90
N TRP A 58 3.91 -0.98 -5.59
CA TRP A 58 3.61 -2.17 -4.79
C TRP A 58 2.18 -2.12 -4.30
N CYS A 59 1.53 -3.28 -4.31
CA CYS A 59 0.19 -3.44 -3.75
C CYS A 59 0.14 -4.65 -2.81
N ALA A 60 -0.60 -4.47 -1.71
CA ALA A 60 -1.02 -5.52 -0.82
C ALA A 60 -2.47 -5.93 -1.14
N TYR A 61 -2.70 -7.22 -1.33
CA TYR A 61 -4.01 -7.81 -1.61
C TYR A 61 -4.43 -8.76 -0.50
N GLU A 62 -5.71 -8.74 -0.15
CA GLU A 62 -6.36 -9.70 0.74
C GLU A 62 -7.69 -10.08 0.12
N ASN A 63 -7.95 -11.38 -0.06
CA ASN A 63 -9.17 -11.90 -0.68
C ASN A 63 -9.49 -11.24 -2.04
N GLY A 64 -8.47 -11.06 -2.89
CA GLY A 64 -8.59 -10.43 -4.21
C GLY A 64 -8.80 -8.91 -4.20
N LYS A 65 -8.84 -8.26 -3.03
CA LYS A 65 -9.02 -6.80 -2.92
C LYS A 65 -7.72 -6.11 -2.61
N CYS A 66 -7.45 -5.00 -3.29
CA CYS A 66 -6.32 -4.14 -2.96
C CYS A 66 -6.61 -3.39 -1.65
N ILE A 67 -5.71 -3.51 -0.68
CA ILE A 67 -5.89 -2.96 0.67
C ILE A 67 -4.73 -2.06 1.11
N GLY A 68 -3.66 -1.98 0.32
CA GLY A 68 -2.55 -1.07 0.57
C GLY A 68 -1.69 -0.91 -0.67
N CYS A 69 -1.14 0.28 -0.86
CA CYS A 69 -0.33 0.63 -2.03
C CYS A 69 0.87 1.48 -1.62
N ALA A 70 1.95 1.35 -2.38
CA ALA A 70 3.09 2.26 -2.35
C ALA A 70 3.43 2.67 -3.78
N LEU A 71 3.47 3.97 -4.04
CA LEU A 71 3.93 4.60 -5.28
C LEU A 71 5.34 5.11 -5.07
N ILE A 72 6.27 4.71 -5.92
CA ILE A 72 7.69 5.01 -5.80
C ILE A 72 8.23 5.49 -7.14
N THR A 73 9.15 6.44 -7.09
CA THR A 73 9.89 6.96 -8.25
C THR A 73 11.39 6.89 -7.99
N ASP A 74 12.18 6.84 -9.05
CA ASP A 74 13.64 6.81 -8.95
C ASP A 74 14.19 8.22 -8.70
N ILE A 75 15.14 8.36 -7.77
CA ILE A 75 15.83 9.63 -7.49
C ILE A 75 17.04 9.77 -8.40
N GLY A 76 16.77 10.05 -9.68
CA GLY A 76 17.74 10.53 -10.68
C GLY A 76 19.14 9.91 -10.62
N SER A 77 20.16 10.73 -10.86
CA SER A 77 21.56 10.32 -11.02
C SER A 77 22.28 9.86 -9.74
N TYR A 78 21.62 9.95 -8.57
CA TYR A 78 22.25 9.62 -7.28
C TYR A 78 22.00 8.18 -6.83
N GLY A 79 21.10 7.44 -7.50
CA GLY A 79 20.71 6.10 -7.10
C GLY A 79 19.88 6.14 -5.82
N GLY A 80 18.57 5.89 -5.95
CA GLY A 80 17.69 5.88 -4.79
C GLY A 80 16.22 5.83 -5.19
N LEU A 81 15.38 5.54 -4.19
CA LEU A 81 13.93 5.47 -4.35
C LEU A 81 13.27 6.56 -3.51
N TYR A 82 12.36 7.31 -4.11
CA TYR A 82 11.49 8.25 -3.42
C TYR A 82 10.08 7.66 -3.33
N VAL A 83 9.55 7.59 -2.11
CA VAL A 83 8.16 7.20 -1.87
C VAL A 83 7.27 8.41 -2.11
N ILE A 84 6.45 8.36 -3.16
CA ILE A 84 5.51 9.42 -3.51
C ILE A 84 4.28 9.35 -2.61
N LEU A 85 3.60 8.19 -2.59
CA LEU A 85 2.45 7.93 -1.74
C LEU A 85 2.55 6.53 -1.15
N PHE A 86 2.17 6.40 0.12
CA PHE A 86 2.16 5.13 0.84
C PHE A 86 0.96 5.07 1.77
N GLY A 87 0.14 4.04 1.61
CA GLY A 87 -1.11 3.93 2.36
C GLY A 87 -1.64 2.52 2.47
N VAL A 88 -2.31 2.25 3.58
CA VAL A 88 -3.10 1.04 3.83
C VAL A 88 -4.50 1.50 4.21
N LYS A 89 -5.55 0.88 3.64
CA LYS A 89 -6.95 1.20 3.95
C LYS A 89 -7.17 1.16 5.46
N LYS A 90 -7.93 2.10 6.02
CA LYS A 90 -8.17 2.21 7.47
C LYS A 90 -8.64 0.90 8.10
N SER A 91 -9.54 0.17 7.45
CA SER A 91 -10.04 -1.14 7.90
C SER A 91 -8.97 -2.24 7.96
N ALA A 92 -7.84 -2.04 7.28
CA ALA A 92 -6.73 -2.98 7.18
C ALA A 92 -5.51 -2.59 8.03
N GLN A 93 -5.53 -1.41 8.67
CA GLN A 93 -4.42 -0.88 9.49
C GLN A 93 -4.28 -1.63 10.82
N GLY A 94 -3.14 -1.46 11.50
CA GLY A 94 -2.84 -2.16 12.76
C GLY A 94 -2.40 -3.62 12.59
N ARG A 95 -2.42 -4.15 11.35
CA ARG A 95 -2.10 -5.54 11.01
C ARG A 95 -0.70 -5.74 10.42
N GLY A 96 0.21 -4.78 10.57
CA GLY A 96 1.59 -4.90 10.05
C GLY A 96 1.75 -4.89 8.52
N ILE A 97 0.69 -4.64 7.74
CA ILE A 97 0.71 -4.67 6.27
C ILE A 97 1.65 -3.60 5.70
N GLY A 98 1.59 -2.38 6.26
CA GLY A 98 2.50 -1.30 5.85
C GLY A 98 3.97 -1.65 6.07
N LYS A 99 4.29 -2.27 7.22
CA LYS A 99 5.64 -2.77 7.50
C LYS A 99 6.09 -3.77 6.44
N ARG A 100 5.26 -4.76 6.12
CA ARG A 100 5.58 -5.77 5.10
C ARG A 100 5.76 -5.18 3.71
N LEU A 101 4.97 -4.17 3.33
CA LEU A 101 5.15 -3.43 2.07
C LEU A 101 6.53 -2.78 2.03
N LEU A 102 6.90 -2.03 3.06
CA LEU A 102 8.21 -1.37 3.14
C LEU A 102 9.37 -2.37 3.17
N GLU A 103 9.23 -3.48 3.90
CA GLU A 103 10.24 -4.55 3.91
C GLU A 103 10.45 -5.17 2.52
N ASP A 104 9.38 -5.35 1.74
CA ASP A 104 9.49 -5.88 0.38
C ASP A 104 10.16 -4.86 -0.57
N ILE A 105 9.81 -3.58 -0.45
CA ILE A 105 10.45 -2.47 -1.20
C ILE A 105 11.96 -2.41 -0.87
N ILE A 106 12.32 -2.42 0.41
CA ILE A 106 13.72 -2.38 0.85
C ILE A 106 14.48 -3.61 0.34
N ARG A 107 13.87 -4.80 0.41
CA ARG A 107 14.46 -6.03 -0.11
C ARG A 107 14.67 -5.95 -1.62
N TRP A 108 13.71 -5.37 -2.35
CA TRP A 108 13.83 -5.18 -3.79
C TRP A 108 14.96 -4.19 -4.14
N SER A 109 14.99 -3.02 -3.49
CA SER A 109 16.06 -2.02 -3.66
C SER A 109 17.43 -2.64 -3.44
N ARG A 110 17.66 -3.33 -2.30
CA ARG A 110 18.96 -3.98 -2.02
C ARG A 110 19.44 -4.94 -3.10
N LYS A 111 18.53 -5.51 -3.90
CA LYS A 111 18.85 -6.40 -5.02
C LYS A 111 19.10 -5.68 -6.34
N HIS A 112 18.62 -4.44 -6.51
CA HIS A 112 18.60 -3.72 -7.79
C HIS A 112 19.36 -2.39 -7.76
N GLY A 113 19.78 -1.91 -6.59
CA GLY A 113 20.52 -0.65 -6.39
C GLY A 113 19.65 0.47 -5.85
#